data_AF-A0A1B8QSC3-F1
#
_entry.id   AF-A0A1B8QSC3-F1
#
_cell.length_a   1.000
_cell.length_b   1.000
_cell.length_c   1.000
_cell.angle_alpha   90.00
_cell.angle_beta   90.00
_cell.angle_gamma   90.00
#
_symmetry.space_group_name_H-M   'P 1'
#
loop_
_entity.id
_entity.type
_entity.pdbx_description
1 polymer ?
#
loop_
_entity_poly.entity_id
_entity_poly.type
_entity_poly.pdbx_seq_one_letter_code
_entity_poly.pdbx_strand_id
1 'polypeptide(L)'
;MNDHYPQLKGKTFKTWQELWQAMTDRDFDEVYGLYRECERKRALGHYRNRKLKQAKNLIGILLYRQKLHQVKQPLILTKRRYAEPLTNPKNIDEIWQNLTDENYDEIYRLHCQYAKQQHNKDTKRACGLIWKFRQHCKLAGFDYPKKCVTKGFRQSKHHPWQKMIESDVQFYQNTHRQQRQNRA
;
A
#
# COMPACT_ATOMS: atom_id res chain seq x y z
N MET A 1 0.83 12.99 17.11
CA MET A 1 -0.09 11.88 16.78
C MET A 1 0.21 10.75 17.73
N ASN A 2 -0.79 10.34 18.50
CA ASN A 2 -0.64 9.48 19.66
C ASN A 2 -0.35 8.04 19.24
N ASP A 3 0.63 7.43 19.90
CA ASP A 3 0.70 5.97 19.98
C ASP A 3 -0.67 5.51 20.49
N HIS A 4 -1.45 4.86 19.63
CA HIS A 4 -2.78 4.38 20.00
C HIS A 4 -2.70 3.11 20.86
N TYR A 5 -1.50 2.49 20.97
CA TYR A 5 -1.29 1.23 21.68
C TYR A 5 0.04 1.16 22.47
N PRO A 6 0.47 2.20 23.22
CA PRO A 6 1.72 2.17 23.98
C PRO A 6 1.73 1.02 25.00
N GLN A 7 0.55 0.65 25.51
CA GLN A 7 0.36 -0.45 26.43
C GLN A 7 0.68 -1.84 25.86
N LEU A 8 0.86 -1.98 24.55
CA LEU A 8 1.18 -3.27 23.91
C LEU A 8 2.68 -3.49 23.73
N LYS A 9 3.50 -2.44 23.87
CA LYS A 9 4.93 -2.49 23.57
C LYS A 9 5.65 -3.49 24.49
N GLY A 10 6.37 -4.43 23.88
CA GLY A 10 7.14 -5.44 24.61
C GLY A 10 6.32 -6.51 25.35
N LYS A 11 4.98 -6.49 25.24
CA LYS A 11 4.11 -7.54 25.78
C LYS A 11 4.23 -8.85 24.99
N THR A 12 3.92 -9.95 25.67
CA THR A 12 3.74 -11.27 25.09
C THR A 12 2.25 -11.63 25.14
N PHE A 13 1.76 -12.30 24.09
CA PHE A 13 0.38 -12.79 24.01
C PHE A 13 0.44 -14.29 23.70
N LYS A 14 -0.40 -15.08 24.37
CA LYS A 14 -0.41 -16.55 24.22
C LYS A 14 -1.26 -17.00 23.04
N THR A 15 -2.30 -16.24 22.68
CA THR A 15 -3.21 -16.56 21.57
C THR A 15 -3.44 -15.38 20.62
N TRP A 16 -3.95 -15.67 19.41
CA TRP A 16 -4.27 -14.63 18.42
C TRP A 16 -5.47 -13.82 18.89
N GLN A 17 -6.42 -14.46 19.57
CA GLN A 17 -7.59 -13.85 20.15
C GLN A 17 -7.23 -12.81 21.22
N GLU A 18 -6.27 -13.11 22.12
CA GLU A 18 -5.79 -12.15 23.13
C GLU A 18 -5.14 -10.92 22.49
N LEU A 19 -4.25 -11.12 21.52
CA LEU A 19 -3.62 -10.03 20.78
C LEU A 19 -4.65 -9.23 19.98
N TRP A 20 -5.65 -9.91 19.40
CA TRP A 20 -6.70 -9.30 18.60
C TRP A 20 -7.60 -8.38 19.43
N GLN A 21 -8.10 -8.88 20.56
CA GLN A 21 -8.89 -8.09 21.51
C GLN A 21 -8.13 -6.87 22.01
N ALA A 22 -6.80 -6.98 22.16
CA ALA A 22 -5.97 -5.85 22.58
C ALA A 22 -5.79 -4.76 21.50
N MET A 23 -6.07 -5.06 20.23
CA MET A 23 -5.89 -4.13 19.11
C MET A 23 -7.19 -3.67 18.44
N THR A 24 -8.29 -4.42 18.59
CA THR A 24 -9.58 -4.13 17.95
C THR A 24 -10.76 -4.80 18.68
N ASP A 25 -11.94 -4.17 18.60
CA ASP A 25 -13.19 -4.68 19.18
C ASP A 25 -14.00 -5.58 18.22
N ARG A 26 -13.39 -6.03 17.12
CA ARG A 26 -14.10 -6.85 16.12
C ARG A 26 -13.99 -8.32 16.47
N ASP A 27 -15.00 -9.10 16.12
CA ASP A 27 -14.95 -10.55 16.30
C ASP A 27 -13.81 -11.17 15.46
N PHE A 28 -12.92 -11.92 16.13
CA PHE A 28 -11.75 -12.52 15.49
C PHE A 28 -12.17 -13.60 14.49
N ASP A 29 -13.10 -14.47 14.89
CA ASP A 29 -13.48 -15.64 14.11
C ASP A 29 -14.20 -15.23 12.82
N GLU A 30 -15.08 -14.22 12.88
CA GLU A 30 -15.73 -13.62 11.73
C GLU A 30 -14.70 -13.04 10.75
N VAL A 31 -13.80 -12.18 11.24
CA VAL A 31 -12.83 -11.51 10.37
C VAL A 31 -11.82 -12.51 9.79
N TYR A 32 -11.36 -13.47 10.59
CA TYR A 32 -10.43 -14.48 10.13
C TYR A 32 -11.08 -15.46 9.15
N GLY A 33 -12.35 -15.84 9.37
CA GLY A 33 -13.15 -16.61 8.41
C GLY A 33 -13.23 -15.93 7.05
N LEU A 34 -13.57 -14.63 7.03
CA LEU A 34 -13.59 -13.82 5.81
C LEU A 34 -12.20 -13.70 5.16
N TYR A 35 -11.13 -13.62 5.94
CA TYR A 35 -9.77 -13.62 5.40
C TYR A 35 -9.39 -14.94 4.72
N ARG A 36 -9.73 -16.08 5.34
CA ARG A 36 -9.48 -17.41 4.77
C ARG A 36 -10.27 -17.60 3.48
N GLU A 37 -11.53 -17.16 3.45
CA GLU A 37 -12.34 -17.17 2.24
C GLU A 37 -11.76 -16.27 1.14
N CYS A 38 -11.25 -15.09 1.52
CA CYS A 38 -10.53 -14.19 0.63
C CYS A 38 -9.33 -14.86 -0.04
N GLU A 39 -8.45 -15.50 0.73
CA GLU A 39 -7.26 -16.16 0.20
C GLU A 39 -7.64 -17.35 -0.71
N ARG A 40 -8.69 -18.12 -0.36
CA ARG A 40 -9.24 -19.18 -1.21
C ARG A 40 -9.77 -18.65 -2.55
N LYS A 41 -10.60 -17.61 -2.54
CA LYS A 41 -11.19 -17.02 -3.77
C LYS A 41 -10.17 -16.30 -4.64
N ARG A 42 -9.04 -15.86 -4.07
CA ARG A 42 -7.97 -15.22 -4.84
C ARG A 42 -7.33 -16.17 -5.84
N ALA A 43 -7.16 -17.44 -5.50
CA ALA A 43 -6.66 -18.47 -6.41
C ALA A 43 -7.56 -18.67 -7.64
N LEU A 44 -8.83 -18.27 -7.54
CA LEU A 44 -9.85 -18.43 -8.57
C LEU A 44 -10.18 -17.11 -9.32
N GLY A 45 -9.46 -16.01 -9.05
CA GLY A 45 -9.70 -14.71 -9.71
C GLY A 45 -10.95 -13.93 -9.24
N HIS A 46 -11.77 -14.47 -8.32
CA HIS A 46 -13.04 -13.88 -7.90
C HIS A 46 -12.95 -12.98 -6.64
N TYR A 47 -11.98 -12.06 -6.59
CA TYR A 47 -11.66 -11.22 -5.42
C TYR A 47 -12.43 -9.86 -5.36
N ARG A 48 -13.68 -9.80 -5.84
CA ARG A 48 -14.43 -8.51 -5.92
C ARG A 48 -15.26 -8.17 -4.67
N ASN A 49 -15.37 -9.06 -3.68
CA ASN A 49 -16.22 -8.82 -2.49
C ASN A 49 -15.59 -7.80 -1.52
N ARG A 50 -16.36 -6.76 -1.15
CA ARG A 50 -15.92 -5.68 -0.25
C ARG A 50 -15.60 -6.16 1.16
N LYS A 51 -16.39 -7.08 1.74
CA LYS A 51 -16.18 -7.63 3.08
C LYS A 51 -14.87 -8.42 3.15
N LEU A 52 -14.61 -9.27 2.16
CA LEU A 52 -13.34 -10.02 2.02
C LEU A 52 -12.12 -9.08 1.95
N LYS A 53 -12.24 -7.98 1.22
CA LYS A 53 -11.20 -6.96 1.11
C LYS A 53 -10.98 -6.22 2.42
N GLN A 54 -12.06 -5.89 3.14
CA GLN A 54 -11.97 -5.23 4.46
C GLN A 54 -11.29 -6.14 5.48
N ALA A 55 -11.68 -7.41 5.56
CA ALA A 55 -11.07 -8.39 6.47
C ALA A 55 -9.56 -8.55 6.19
N LYS A 56 -9.18 -8.73 4.93
CA LYS A 56 -7.76 -8.80 4.53
C LYS A 56 -6.98 -7.55 4.90
N ASN A 57 -7.57 -6.37 4.73
CA ASN A 57 -6.91 -5.12 5.07
C ASN A 57 -6.69 -4.99 6.57
N LEU A 58 -7.70 -5.33 7.37
CA LEU A 58 -7.63 -5.29 8.83
C LEU A 58 -6.52 -6.22 9.35
N ILE A 59 -6.47 -7.47 8.89
CA ILE A 59 -5.40 -8.39 9.25
C ILE A 59 -4.02 -7.85 8.87
N GLY A 60 -3.89 -7.25 7.68
CA GLY A 60 -2.62 -6.63 7.26
C GLY A 60 -2.18 -5.47 8.15
N ILE A 61 -3.12 -4.61 8.55
CA ILE A 61 -2.86 -3.49 9.47
C ILE A 61 -2.41 -4.00 10.85
N LEU A 62 -3.09 -5.02 11.38
CA LEU A 62 -2.78 -5.60 12.69
C LEU A 62 -1.41 -6.27 12.71
N LEU A 63 -1.04 -7.02 11.66
CA LEU A 63 0.31 -7.59 11.53
C LEU A 63 1.41 -6.52 11.43
N TYR A 64 1.12 -5.41 10.75
CA TYR A 64 2.05 -4.28 10.66
C TYR A 64 2.25 -3.61 12.03
N ARG A 65 1.15 -3.39 12.78
CA ARG A 65 1.19 -2.83 14.13
C ARG A 65 1.89 -3.75 15.13
N GLN A 66 1.63 -5.05 15.08
CA GLN A 66 2.30 -6.03 15.92
C GLN A 66 3.83 -5.94 15.81
N LYS A 67 4.34 -5.87 14.57
CA LYS A 67 5.78 -5.66 14.33
C LYS A 67 6.26 -4.32 14.91
N LEU A 68 5.50 -3.25 14.71
CA LEU A 68 5.85 -1.90 15.19
C LEU A 68 6.01 -1.87 16.71
N HIS A 69 5.12 -2.54 17.44
CA HIS A 69 5.15 -2.59 18.91
C HIS A 69 6.11 -3.66 19.47
N GLN A 70 6.89 -4.34 18.62
CA GLN A 70 7.85 -5.37 19.04
C GLN A 70 7.23 -6.42 19.98
N VAL A 71 6.01 -6.87 19.65
CA VAL A 71 5.31 -7.89 20.43
C VAL A 71 6.11 -9.20 20.36
N LYS A 72 6.61 -9.66 21.52
CA LYS A 72 7.65 -10.70 21.60
C LYS A 72 7.20 -12.10 21.20
N GLN A 73 5.90 -12.39 21.19
CA GLN A 73 5.36 -13.67 20.72
C GLN A 73 4.46 -13.45 19.49
N PRO A 74 5.03 -13.53 18.27
CA PRO A 74 4.21 -13.58 17.08
C PRO A 74 3.70 -15.00 16.86
N LEU A 75 2.40 -15.19 17.04
CA LEU A 75 1.72 -16.35 16.47
C LEU A 75 1.70 -16.18 14.96
N ILE A 76 2.10 -17.19 14.18
CA ILE A 76 2.15 -17.07 12.72
C ILE A 76 0.72 -17.19 12.17
N LEU A 77 0.08 -16.07 11.84
CA LEU A 77 -1.26 -16.07 11.19
C LEU A 77 -1.19 -16.43 9.70
N THR A 78 -0.07 -16.11 9.06
CA THR A 78 0.12 -16.25 7.62
C THR A 78 1.59 -16.44 7.29
N LYS A 79 1.87 -17.23 6.26
CA LYS A 79 3.23 -17.42 5.73
C LYS A 79 3.78 -16.18 5.02
N ARG A 80 2.97 -15.13 4.84
CA ARG A 80 3.41 -13.89 4.18
C ARG A 80 4.33 -13.08 5.08
N ARG A 81 5.50 -12.73 4.54
CA ARG A 81 6.37 -11.71 5.12
C ARG A 81 5.77 -10.33 4.83
N TYR A 82 5.29 -9.64 5.87
CA TYR A 82 4.90 -8.24 5.78
C TYR A 82 6.12 -7.36 5.87
N ALA A 83 6.05 -6.19 5.23
CA ALA A 83 7.14 -5.24 5.23
C ALA A 83 7.48 -4.77 6.65
N GLU A 84 8.74 -4.40 6.88
CA GLU A 84 9.17 -3.83 8.15
C GLU A 84 8.45 -2.49 8.38
N PRO A 85 7.83 -2.29 9.55
CA PRO A 85 7.07 -1.08 9.80
C PRO A 85 7.99 0.12 9.97
N LEU A 86 7.57 1.25 9.39
CA LEU A 86 8.15 2.55 9.66
C LEU A 86 7.53 3.13 10.92
N THR A 87 8.36 3.62 11.83
CA THR A 87 7.93 4.24 13.08
C THR A 87 7.30 5.60 12.79
N ASN A 88 5.97 5.71 12.91
CA ASN A 88 5.20 6.96 12.80
C ASN A 88 5.59 7.88 11.63
N PRO A 89 5.54 7.41 10.37
CA PRO A 89 5.67 8.32 9.23
C PRO A 89 4.61 9.41 9.29
N LYS A 90 5.00 10.68 9.14
CA LYS A 90 4.10 11.85 9.19
C LYS A 90 3.38 12.08 7.88
N ASN A 91 4.00 11.69 6.77
CA ASN A 91 3.49 11.90 5.43
C ASN A 91 4.01 10.79 4.49
N ILE A 92 3.54 10.85 3.24
CA ILE A 92 3.89 9.90 2.19
C ILE A 92 5.36 10.03 1.76
N ASP A 93 5.96 11.22 1.89
CA ASP A 93 7.34 11.50 1.48
C ASP A 93 8.35 10.82 2.40
N GLU A 94 8.12 10.85 3.72
CA GLU A 94 8.93 10.12 4.70
C GLU A 94 8.87 8.60 4.45
N ILE A 95 7.74 8.08 3.98
CA ILE A 95 7.63 6.66 3.63
C ILE A 95 8.50 6.34 2.41
N TRP A 96 8.54 7.23 1.42
CA TRP A 96 9.36 7.03 0.23
C TRP A 96 10.85 7.06 0.57
N GLN A 97 11.30 8.10 1.27
CA GLN A 97 12.70 8.29 1.67
C GLN A 97 13.22 7.12 2.51
N ASN A 98 12.37 6.53 3.35
CA ASN A 98 12.76 5.34 4.12
C ASN A 98 12.85 4.05 3.27
N LEU A 99 12.17 4.01 2.12
CA LEU A 99 12.20 2.85 1.23
C LEU A 99 13.34 2.90 0.23
N THR A 100 13.72 4.10 -0.19
CA THR A 100 14.69 4.35 -1.25
C THR A 100 15.10 5.83 -1.29
N ASP A 101 16.32 6.08 -1.74
CA ASP A 101 16.80 7.43 -2.07
C ASP A 101 16.53 7.81 -3.54
N GLU A 102 15.88 6.92 -4.29
CA GLU A 102 15.59 7.13 -5.71
C GLU A 102 14.58 8.24 -5.95
N ASN A 103 14.71 8.94 -7.08
CA ASN A 103 13.74 9.94 -7.48
C ASN A 103 12.37 9.29 -7.75
N TYR A 104 11.35 9.71 -7.00
CA TYR A 104 10.00 9.16 -7.10
C TYR A 104 9.43 9.25 -8.52
N ASP A 105 9.59 10.40 -9.18
CA ASP A 105 9.00 10.69 -10.48
C ASP A 105 9.57 9.76 -11.56
N GLU A 106 10.88 9.54 -11.53
CA GLU A 106 11.57 8.63 -12.44
C GLU A 106 11.07 7.19 -12.27
N ILE A 107 10.97 6.73 -11.01
CA ILE A 107 10.47 5.39 -10.71
C ILE A 107 9.00 5.24 -11.08
N TYR A 108 8.19 6.27 -10.87
CA TYR A 108 6.79 6.23 -11.24
C TYR A 108 6.59 6.15 -12.76
N ARG A 109 7.37 6.91 -13.53
CA ARG A 109 7.37 6.83 -15.01
C ARG A 109 7.77 5.44 -15.50
N LEU A 110 8.82 4.84 -14.92
CA LEU A 110 9.23 3.46 -15.22
C LEU A 110 8.14 2.44 -14.86
N HIS A 111 7.47 2.58 -13.70
CA HIS A 111 6.32 1.74 -13.34
C HIS A 111 5.21 1.85 -14.40
N CYS A 112 4.91 3.05 -14.90
CA CYS A 112 3.84 3.23 -15.89
C CYS A 112 4.13 2.52 -17.22
N GLN A 113 5.40 2.30 -17.55
CA GLN A 113 5.83 1.56 -18.74
C GLN A 113 5.78 0.04 -18.55
N TYR A 114 5.69 -0.47 -17.31
CA TYR A 114 5.73 -1.90 -16.98
C TYR A 114 4.72 -2.73 -17.79
N ALA A 115 3.50 -2.23 -17.99
CA ALA A 115 2.47 -2.95 -18.76
C ALA A 115 2.90 -3.26 -20.20
N LYS A 116 3.74 -2.39 -20.80
CA LYS A 116 4.27 -2.54 -22.17
C LYS A 116 5.61 -3.25 -22.22
N GLN A 117 6.35 -3.30 -21.12
CA GLN A 117 7.74 -3.78 -21.07
C GLN A 117 7.99 -4.75 -19.90
N GLN A 118 7.11 -5.73 -19.67
CA GLN A 118 7.17 -6.60 -18.48
C GLN A 118 8.49 -7.38 -18.31
N HIS A 119 9.19 -7.64 -19.41
CA HIS A 119 10.50 -8.32 -19.42
C HIS A 119 11.67 -7.41 -19.07
N ASN A 120 11.48 -6.08 -19.12
CA ASN A 120 12.51 -5.11 -18.77
C ASN A 120 12.71 -5.10 -17.24
N LYS A 121 13.97 -5.29 -16.82
CA LYS A 121 14.36 -5.37 -15.41
C LYS A 121 14.04 -4.09 -14.64
N ASP A 122 14.23 -2.92 -15.24
CA ASP A 122 14.03 -1.62 -14.59
C ASP A 122 12.55 -1.34 -14.37
N THR A 123 11.71 -1.58 -15.37
CA THR A 123 10.25 -1.40 -15.21
C THR A 123 9.65 -2.40 -14.21
N LYS A 124 10.19 -3.64 -14.16
CA LYS A 124 9.81 -4.65 -13.17
C LYS A 124 10.24 -4.25 -11.75
N ARG A 125 11.46 -3.74 -11.59
CA ARG A 125 11.99 -3.21 -10.33
C ARG A 125 11.15 -2.03 -9.83
N ALA A 126 10.91 -1.04 -10.71
CA ALA A 126 10.08 0.12 -10.43
C ALA A 126 8.64 -0.28 -10.03
N CYS A 127 8.06 -1.25 -10.73
CA CYS A 127 6.75 -1.81 -10.40
C CYS A 127 6.72 -2.40 -8.97
N GLY A 128 7.72 -3.21 -8.62
CA GLY A 128 7.87 -3.77 -7.28
C GLY A 128 8.04 -2.71 -6.19
N LEU A 129 8.86 -1.69 -6.44
CA LEU A 129 9.12 -0.60 -5.52
C LEU A 129 7.87 0.24 -5.23
N ILE A 130 7.12 0.63 -6.27
CA ILE A 130 5.84 1.33 -6.13
C ILE A 130 4.80 0.46 -5.42
N TRP A 131 4.76 -0.86 -5.67
CA TRP A 131 3.86 -1.76 -4.94
C TRP A 131 4.21 -1.88 -3.46
N LYS A 132 5.50 -1.92 -3.12
CA LYS A 132 5.97 -1.90 -1.74
C LYS A 132 5.56 -0.58 -1.08
N PHE A 133 5.86 0.55 -1.70
CA PHE A 133 5.46 1.89 -1.25
C PHE A 133 3.95 2.01 -0.98
N ARG A 134 3.12 1.52 -1.90
CA ARG A 134 1.66 1.44 -1.73
C ARG A 134 1.23 0.69 -0.48
N GLN A 135 1.89 -0.44 -0.20
CA GLN A 135 1.59 -1.22 1.00
C GLN A 135 1.93 -0.42 2.24
N HIS A 136 3.10 0.22 2.32
CA HIS A 136 3.49 1.03 3.48
C HIS A 136 2.53 2.21 3.70
N CYS A 137 2.18 2.97 2.66
CA CYS A 137 1.20 4.06 2.76
C CYS A 137 -0.13 3.57 3.37
N LYS A 138 -0.66 2.47 2.82
CA LYS A 138 -1.91 1.87 3.27
C LYS A 138 -1.82 1.37 4.72
N LEU A 139 -0.71 0.74 5.11
CA LEU A 139 -0.51 0.19 6.45
C LEU A 139 -0.33 1.31 7.49
N ALA A 140 0.27 2.43 7.09
CA ALA A 140 0.37 3.65 7.88
C ALA A 140 -0.92 4.50 7.90
N GLY A 141 -1.97 4.09 7.18
CA GLY A 141 -3.25 4.80 7.16
C GLY A 141 -3.29 6.02 6.23
N PHE A 142 -2.27 6.23 5.40
CA PHE A 142 -2.29 7.27 4.37
C PHE A 142 -3.11 6.81 3.17
N ASP A 143 -3.98 7.70 2.69
CA ASP A 143 -4.71 7.43 1.47
C ASP A 143 -3.75 7.47 0.27
N TYR A 144 -3.75 6.39 -0.50
CA TYR A 144 -2.88 6.23 -1.67
C TYR A 144 -3.76 6.24 -2.93
N PRO A 145 -3.50 7.14 -3.90
CA PRO A 145 -4.34 7.25 -5.09
C PRO A 145 -4.11 6.08 -6.05
N LYS A 146 -5.17 5.31 -6.30
CA LYS A 146 -5.14 4.07 -7.08
C LYS A 146 -5.15 4.22 -8.60
N LYS A 147 -5.14 5.44 -9.15
CA LYS A 147 -5.37 5.64 -10.58
C LYS A 147 -4.32 6.53 -11.23
N CYS A 148 -3.85 6.04 -12.38
CA CYS A 148 -3.29 6.87 -13.43
C CYS A 148 -4.37 7.87 -13.88
N VAL A 149 -3.96 9.09 -14.19
CA VAL A 149 -4.75 10.33 -14.37
C VAL A 149 -5.87 10.23 -15.43
N THR A 150 -5.96 9.12 -16.17
CA THR A 150 -6.80 9.03 -17.37
C THR A 150 -8.31 9.02 -17.14
N LYS A 151 -8.85 8.91 -15.91
CA LYS A 151 -10.31 9.00 -15.67
C LYS A 151 -10.68 9.65 -14.32
N GLY A 152 -10.76 10.99 -14.32
CA GLY A 152 -11.89 11.75 -13.76
C GLY A 152 -12.20 11.74 -12.25
N PHE A 153 -11.32 11.26 -11.37
CA PHE A 153 -11.52 11.41 -9.92
C PHE A 153 -10.74 12.63 -9.39
N ARG A 154 -11.45 13.65 -8.88
CA ARG A 154 -10.85 14.81 -8.21
C ARG A 154 -10.14 14.35 -6.93
N GLN A 155 -8.81 14.51 -6.88
CA GLN A 155 -8.02 14.26 -5.66
C GLN A 155 -8.06 15.50 -4.74
N SER A 156 -7.76 15.30 -3.46
CA SER A 156 -7.66 16.37 -2.45
C SER A 156 -6.61 17.42 -2.86
N LYS A 157 -6.89 18.71 -2.60
CA LYS A 157 -6.00 19.84 -2.92
C LYS A 157 -4.64 19.81 -2.21
N HIS A 158 -4.55 19.04 -1.12
CA HIS A 158 -3.33 18.91 -0.33
C HIS A 158 -2.56 17.63 -0.67
N HIS A 159 -2.91 16.95 -1.76
CA HIS A 159 -2.23 15.72 -2.14
C HIS A 159 -0.83 16.08 -2.66
N PRO A 160 0.26 15.48 -2.12
CA PRO A 160 1.63 15.77 -2.58
C PRO A 160 1.84 15.49 -4.09
N TRP A 161 0.87 14.83 -4.72
CA TRP A 161 0.92 14.36 -6.10
C TRP A 161 0.22 15.30 -7.09
N GLN A 162 -0.47 16.34 -6.61
CA GLN A 162 -1.12 17.30 -7.49
C GLN A 162 -0.08 18.05 -8.36
N LYS A 163 1.08 18.38 -7.77
CA LYS A 163 2.21 18.99 -8.48
C LYS A 163 2.79 18.09 -9.59
N MET A 164 2.78 16.77 -9.40
CA MET A 164 3.24 15.81 -10.41
C MET A 164 2.23 15.59 -11.54
N ILE A 165 0.94 15.60 -11.22
CA ILE A 165 -0.12 15.46 -12.23
C ILE A 165 -0.11 16.66 -13.18
N GLU A 166 0.14 17.86 -12.67
CA GLU A 166 0.27 19.06 -13.49
C GLU A 166 1.45 18.96 -14.48
N SER A 167 2.60 18.42 -14.05
CA SER A 167 3.75 18.22 -14.93
C SER A 167 3.55 17.08 -15.94
N ASP A 168 2.96 15.95 -15.54
CA ASP A 168 2.66 14.83 -16.43
C ASP A 168 1.55 15.19 -17.44
N VAL A 169 0.50 15.91 -17.04
CA VAL A 169 -0.54 16.40 -17.96
C VAL A 169 0.06 17.31 -19.02
N GLN A 170 0.95 18.24 -18.63
CA GLN A 170 1.67 19.08 -19.57
C GLN A 170 2.56 18.24 -20.50
N PHE A 171 3.30 17.26 -19.98
CA PHE A 171 4.14 16.36 -20.79
C PHE A 171 3.34 15.59 -21.84
N TYR A 172 2.22 14.95 -21.46
CA TYR A 172 1.37 14.21 -22.40
C TYR A 172 0.71 15.13 -23.42
N GLN A 173 0.25 16.32 -23.02
CA GLN A 173 -0.30 17.32 -23.93
C GLN A 173 0.75 17.78 -24.96
N ASN A 174 1.99 18.03 -24.53
CA ASN A 174 3.09 18.44 -25.40
C ASN A 174 3.50 17.31 -26.35
N THR A 175 3.57 16.07 -25.87
CA THR A 175 3.90 14.90 -26.69
C THR A 175 2.84 14.66 -27.78
N HIS A 176 1.55 14.78 -27.44
CA HIS A 176 0.47 14.69 -28.42
C HIS A 176 0.44 15.86 -29.41
N ARG A 177 0.82 17.07 -28.99
CA ARG A 177 0.97 18.23 -29.89
C ARG A 177 2.09 18.01 -30.90
N GLN A 178 3.27 17.60 -30.47
CA GLN A 178 4.40 17.30 -31.37
C GLN A 178 4.07 16.16 -32.35
N GLN A 179 3.40 15.09 -31.88
CA GLN A 179 2.98 14.00 -32.77
C GLN A 179 1.93 14.42 -33.81
N ARG A 180 1.12 15.47 -33.54
CA ARG A 180 0.19 16.03 -34.53
C ARG A 180 0.89 16.95 -35.53
N GLN A 181 1.88 17.72 -35.08
CA GLN A 181 2.69 18.59 -35.94
C GLN A 181 3.57 17.78 -36.90
N ASN A 182 4.12 16.64 -36.47
CA ASN A 182 4.94 15.78 -37.33
C ASN A 182 4.12 14.91 -38.30
N ARG A 183 2.78 14.97 -38.23
CA ARG A 183 1.85 14.23 -39.10
C ARG A 183 1.09 15.13 -40.08
N ALA A 184 1.20 16.45 -39.91
CA ALA A 184 0.68 17.47 -40.81
C ALA A 184 1.81 17.94 -41.73
#